data_AF-A0A8I1I0Q3-F1
#
_entry.id   AF-A0A8I1I0Q3-F1
#
_cell.length_a   1.000
_cell.length_b   1.000
_cell.length_c   1.000
_cell.angle_alpha   90.00
_cell.angle_beta   90.00
_cell.angle_gamma   90.00
#
_symmetry.space_group_name_H-M   'P 1'
#
loop_
_entity.id
_entity.type
_entity.pdbx_description
1 polymer ?
#
loop_
_entity_poly.entity_id
_entity_poly.type
_entity_poly.pdbx_seq_one_letter_code
_entity_poly.pdbx_strand_id
1 'polypeptide(L)'
;MSVSSFFILKKRHLEFARHSMNGALILGLVSSLGLAINGHTQAQNVYRYQPAKLASFEGHFETGKADLNLIGWPNAEKERIDFDISIPGGLSFMVFDDLTFSKPVVGLDRFRPEDRPPLLLPI
;
A
#
# COMPACT_ATOMS: atom_id res chain seq x y z
N MET A 1 -0.96 23.30 4.40
CA MET A 1 -0.42 23.39 3.02
C MET A 1 -1.48 23.83 2.02
N SER A 2 -2.62 23.15 1.85
CA SER A 2 -3.60 23.43 0.78
C SER A 2 -4.15 24.87 0.76
N VAL A 3 -4.49 25.45 1.92
CA VAL A 3 -4.97 26.84 2.02
C VAL A 3 -3.86 27.84 1.66
N SER A 4 -2.64 27.62 2.14
CA SER A 4 -1.47 28.44 1.82
C SER A 4 -1.12 28.37 0.33
N SER A 5 -1.22 27.20 -0.31
CA SER A 5 -1.07 27.03 -1.77
C SER A 5 -2.10 27.86 -2.53
N PHE A 6 -3.35 27.83 -2.08
CA PHE A 6 -4.43 28.60 -2.70
C PHE A 6 -4.20 30.11 -2.61
N PHE A 7 -3.76 30.61 -1.46
CA PHE A 7 -3.43 32.04 -1.29
C PHE A 7 -2.24 32.49 -2.15
N ILE A 8 -1.21 31.64 -2.30
CA ILE A 8 -0.11 31.89 -3.23
C ILE A 8 -0.62 31.95 -4.67
N LEU A 9 -1.44 30.98 -5.11
CA LEU A 9 -2.01 30.94 -6.46
C LEU A 9 -2.88 32.17 -6.77
N LYS A 10 -3.67 32.64 -5.80
CA LYS A 10 -4.53 33.83 -5.93
C LYS A 10 -3.80 35.15 -5.65
N LYS A 11 -2.50 35.13 -5.37
CA LYS A 11 -1.68 36.31 -5.03
C LYS A 11 -2.24 37.11 -3.84
N ARG A 12 -2.79 36.43 -2.83
CA ARG A 12 -3.36 37.04 -1.61
C ARG A 12 -2.49 36.70 -0.40
N HIS A 13 -2.32 37.64 0.52
CA HIS A 13 -1.61 37.45 1.81
C HIS A 13 -0.27 36.70 1.66
N LEU A 14 0.55 37.12 0.70
CA LEU A 14 1.71 36.35 0.23
C LEU A 14 2.77 36.08 1.30
N GLU A 15 3.07 37.06 2.16
CA GLU A 15 4.05 36.85 3.25
C GLU A 15 3.57 35.77 4.23
N PHE A 16 2.34 35.91 4.73
CA PHE A 16 1.74 34.91 5.60
C PHE A 16 1.69 33.52 4.94
N ALA A 17 1.26 33.46 3.68
CA ALA A 17 1.12 32.21 2.96
C ALA A 17 2.48 31.51 2.74
N ARG A 18 3.56 32.25 2.44
CA ARG A 18 4.92 31.68 2.30
C ARG A 18 5.48 31.15 3.61
N HIS A 19 5.37 31.90 4.70
CA HIS A 19 5.86 31.44 6.01
C HIS A 19 5.09 30.21 6.51
N SER A 20 3.76 30.24 6.38
CA SER A 20 2.89 29.11 6.69
C SER A 20 3.22 27.88 5.82
N MET A 21 3.48 28.08 4.52
CA MET A 21 3.81 27.00 3.60
C MET A 21 5.11 26.29 3.99
N ASN A 22 6.18 27.05 4.28
CA ASN A 22 7.48 26.47 4.61
C ASN A 22 7.40 25.57 5.85
N GLY A 23 6.77 26.05 6.93
CA GLY A 23 6.58 25.22 8.14
C GLY A 23 5.74 23.98 7.88
N ALA A 24 4.66 24.12 7.10
CA ALA A 24 3.78 23.01 6.78
C ALA A 24 4.43 21.98 5.84
N LEU A 25 5.32 22.39 4.93
CA LEU A 25 6.10 21.49 4.07
C LEU A 25 7.09 20.64 4.87
N ILE A 26 7.82 21.27 5.80
CA ILE A 26 8.77 20.54 6.66
C ILE A 26 8.02 19.51 7.51
N LEU A 27 6.94 19.92 8.17
CA LEU A 27 6.11 19.01 8.96
C LEU A 27 5.53 17.90 8.09
N GLY A 28 4.96 18.25 6.93
CA GLY A 28 4.38 17.29 5.99
C GLY A 28 5.40 16.26 5.50
N LEU A 29 6.62 16.68 5.18
CA LEU A 29 7.70 15.78 4.76
C LEU A 29 8.09 14.81 5.88
N VAL A 30 8.33 15.32 7.09
CA VAL A 30 8.71 14.48 8.25
C VAL A 30 7.58 13.49 8.59
N SER A 31 6.33 13.96 8.62
CA SER A 31 5.17 13.10 8.85
C SER A 31 5.00 12.05 7.75
N SER A 32 5.23 12.40 6.48
CA SER A 32 5.13 11.46 5.36
C SER A 32 6.16 10.34 5.46
N LEU A 33 7.41 10.65 5.84
CA LEU A 33 8.44 9.64 6.04
C LEU A 33 8.09 8.73 7.22
N GLY A 34 7.59 9.30 8.32
CA GLY A 34 7.11 8.52 9.47
C GLY A 34 5.95 7.58 9.10
N LEU A 35 5.01 8.05 8.29
CA LEU A 35 3.90 7.23 7.79
C LEU A 35 4.38 6.08 6.89
N ALA A 36 5.36 6.31 6.01
CA ALA A 36 5.91 5.27 5.14
C ALA A 36 6.55 4.13 5.97
N ILE A 37 7.36 4.48 6.97
CA ILE A 37 7.98 3.50 7.87
C ILE A 37 6.91 2.75 8.67
N ASN A 38 5.94 3.47 9.24
CA ASN A 38 4.88 2.85 10.01
C ASN A 38 4.02 1.91 9.13
N GLY A 39 3.68 2.34 7.92
CA GLY A 39 2.95 1.54 6.94
C GLY A 39 3.65 0.22 6.62
N HIS A 40 4.97 0.26 6.41
CA HIS A 40 5.79 -0.95 6.22
C HIS A 40 5.67 -1.92 7.39
N THR A 41 5.87 -1.44 8.62
CA THR A 41 5.69 -2.27 9.83
C THR A 41 4.26 -2.80 9.97
N GLN A 42 3.26 -2.01 9.57
CA GLN A 42 1.87 -2.44 9.62
C GLN A 42 1.57 -3.55 8.60
N ALA A 43 2.16 -3.52 7.40
CA ALA A 43 2.03 -4.61 6.45
C ALA A 43 2.58 -5.94 7.00
N GLN A 44 3.75 -5.89 7.65
CA GLN A 44 4.35 -7.06 8.32
C GLN A 44 3.47 -7.58 9.47
N ASN A 45 2.88 -6.67 10.26
CA ASN A 45 1.96 -7.03 11.34
C ASN A 45 0.68 -7.69 10.79
N VAL A 46 0.08 -7.13 9.74
CA VAL A 46 -1.10 -7.72 9.09
C VAL A 46 -0.76 -9.10 8.54
N TYR A 47 0.40 -9.29 7.90
CA TYR A 47 0.83 -10.61 7.46
C TYR A 47 0.91 -11.61 8.61
N ARG A 48 1.52 -11.21 9.74
CA ARG A 48 1.75 -12.09 10.88
C ARG A 48 0.46 -12.53 11.56
N TYR A 49 -0.51 -11.63 11.72
CA TYR A 49 -1.72 -11.90 12.50
C TYR A 49 -2.98 -12.14 11.65
N GLN A 50 -3.01 -11.62 10.41
CA GLN A 50 -4.16 -11.69 9.50
C GLN A 50 -3.70 -11.93 8.04
N PRO A 51 -2.99 -13.04 7.75
CA PRO A 51 -2.45 -13.31 6.43
C PRO A 51 -3.52 -13.36 5.33
N ALA A 52 -4.72 -13.90 5.62
CA ALA A 52 -5.84 -13.92 4.69
C ALA A 52 -6.27 -12.50 4.25
N LYS A 53 -6.18 -11.53 5.15
CA LYS A 53 -6.50 -10.13 4.86
C LYS A 53 -5.47 -9.51 3.93
N LEU A 54 -4.18 -9.73 4.19
CA LEU A 54 -3.14 -9.26 3.28
C LEU A 54 -3.26 -9.90 1.90
N ALA A 55 -3.45 -11.22 1.85
CA ALA A 55 -3.64 -11.96 0.60
C ALA A 55 -4.85 -11.46 -0.18
N SER A 56 -5.95 -11.10 0.49
CA SER A 56 -7.11 -10.49 -0.18
C SER A 56 -6.84 -9.08 -0.69
N PHE A 57 -6.05 -8.27 0.03
CA PHE A 57 -5.70 -6.92 -0.42
C PHE A 57 -4.77 -6.93 -1.62
N GLU A 58 -3.84 -7.87 -1.69
CA GLU A 58 -2.91 -7.99 -2.80
C GLU A 58 -3.44 -8.89 -3.92
N GLY A 59 -4.65 -9.43 -3.81
CA GLY A 59 -5.19 -10.40 -4.78
C GLY A 59 -4.28 -11.63 -4.95
N HIS A 60 -3.62 -12.06 -3.88
CA HIS A 60 -2.65 -13.16 -3.87
C HIS A 60 -3.36 -14.49 -3.62
N PHE A 61 -3.75 -15.17 -4.70
CA PHE A 61 -4.57 -16.39 -4.63
C PHE A 61 -3.78 -17.63 -4.23
N GLU A 62 -2.59 -17.83 -4.80
CA GLU A 62 -1.78 -19.04 -4.58
C GLU A 62 -0.56 -18.77 -3.70
N THR A 63 -0.32 -19.62 -2.69
CA THR A 63 0.87 -19.52 -1.83
C THR A 63 2.14 -19.74 -2.64
N GLY A 64 3.04 -18.75 -2.61
CA GLY A 64 4.26 -18.81 -3.41
C GLY A 64 4.94 -17.47 -3.52
N LYS A 65 5.71 -17.28 -4.59
CA LYS A 65 6.28 -15.98 -4.92
C LYS A 65 5.14 -14.98 -5.09
N ALA A 66 5.25 -13.83 -4.42
CA ALA A 66 4.19 -12.84 -4.41
C ALA A 66 4.67 -11.50 -4.93
N ASP A 67 3.99 -11.04 -5.97
CA ASP A 67 4.24 -9.75 -6.59
C ASP A 67 3.50 -8.68 -5.80
N LEU A 68 4.07 -7.47 -5.78
CA LEU A 68 3.41 -6.31 -5.18
C LEU A 68 2.58 -5.62 -6.26
N ASN A 69 1.27 -5.61 -6.10
CA ASN A 69 0.38 -5.00 -7.07
C ASN A 69 0.28 -3.49 -6.79
N LEU A 70 0.63 -2.67 -7.79
CA LEU A 70 0.53 -1.22 -7.70
C LEU A 70 -0.83 -0.71 -8.18
N ILE A 71 -1.36 -1.37 -9.21
CA ILE A 71 -2.67 -1.12 -9.79
C ILE A 71 -3.23 -2.47 -10.26
N GLY A 72 -4.52 -2.75 -10.03
CA GLY A 72 -5.16 -3.94 -10.60
C GLY A 72 -6.62 -4.10 -10.21
N TRP A 73 -7.37 -4.85 -11.02
CA TRP A 73 -8.76 -5.20 -10.70
C TRP A 73 -8.88 -6.67 -10.31
N PRO A 74 -9.19 -7.01 -9.05
CA PRO A 74 -9.29 -8.40 -8.63
C PRO A 74 -10.52 -9.07 -9.25
N ASN A 75 -10.32 -10.26 -9.81
CA ASN A 75 -11.36 -11.11 -10.38
C ASN A 75 -11.47 -12.40 -9.56
N ALA A 76 -12.44 -12.42 -8.64
CA ALA A 76 -12.65 -13.55 -7.74
C ALA A 76 -13.06 -14.84 -8.47
N GLU A 77 -13.81 -14.74 -9.58
CA GLU A 77 -14.27 -15.91 -10.34
C GLU A 77 -13.12 -16.62 -11.07
N LYS A 78 -12.13 -15.85 -11.51
CA LYS A 78 -10.97 -16.35 -12.26
C LYS A 78 -9.71 -16.50 -11.41
N GLU A 79 -9.81 -16.22 -10.11
CA GLU A 79 -8.70 -16.21 -9.14
C GLU A 79 -7.45 -15.52 -9.69
N ARG A 80 -7.63 -14.31 -10.25
CA ARG A 80 -6.55 -13.51 -10.83
C ARG A 80 -6.82 -12.02 -10.74
N ILE A 81 -5.82 -11.20 -11.05
CA ILE A 81 -5.96 -9.75 -11.17
C ILE A 81 -5.96 -9.40 -12.65
N ASP A 82 -7.01 -8.74 -13.11
CA ASP A 82 -7.09 -8.20 -14.48
C ASP A 82 -6.49 -6.79 -14.48
N PHE A 83 -5.82 -6.40 -15.59
CA PHE A 83 -5.17 -5.08 -15.75
C PHE A 83 -4.12 -4.75 -14.68
N ASP A 84 -3.28 -5.71 -14.31
CA ASP A 84 -2.29 -5.54 -13.25
C ASP A 84 -1.05 -4.77 -13.72
N ILE A 85 -0.55 -3.90 -12.83
CA ILE A 85 0.79 -3.34 -12.86
C ILE A 85 1.46 -3.76 -11.56
N SER A 86 2.40 -4.69 -11.64
CA SER A 86 2.98 -5.36 -10.49
C SER A 86 4.50 -5.29 -10.46
N ILE A 87 5.08 -5.30 -9.26
CA ILE A 87 6.53 -5.40 -9.04
C ILE A 87 6.84 -6.84 -8.63
N PRO A 88 7.58 -7.61 -9.45
CA PRO A 88 7.85 -9.01 -9.19
C PRO A 88 8.55 -9.25 -7.84
N GLY A 89 7.97 -10.11 -7.00
CA GLY A 89 8.47 -10.42 -5.66
C GLY A 89 8.44 -9.27 -4.65
N GLY A 90 7.84 -8.12 -4.99
CA GLY A 90 7.80 -6.93 -4.14
C GLY A 90 7.10 -7.19 -2.81
N LEU A 91 6.06 -8.02 -2.79
CA LEU A 91 5.33 -8.34 -1.56
C LEU A 91 6.19 -9.20 -0.62
N SER A 92 6.99 -10.12 -1.16
CA SER A 92 7.97 -10.88 -0.40
C SER A 92 8.98 -9.96 0.30
N PHE A 93 9.45 -8.91 -0.38
CA PHE A 93 10.31 -7.90 0.22
C PHE A 93 9.58 -7.12 1.32
N MET A 94 8.36 -6.63 1.06
CA MET A 94 7.62 -5.84 2.05
C MET A 94 7.33 -6.60 3.34
N VAL A 95 6.99 -7.88 3.23
CA VAL A 95 6.56 -8.69 4.37
C VAL A 95 7.73 -9.27 5.16
N PHE A 96 8.86 -9.57 4.50
CA PHE A 96 9.98 -10.29 5.12
C PHE A 96 11.31 -9.54 5.13
N ASP A 97 11.36 -8.31 4.60
CA ASP A 97 12.60 -7.56 4.34
C ASP A 97 13.60 -8.39 3.50
N ASP A 98 13.07 -9.22 2.60
CA ASP A 98 13.87 -10.14 1.77
C ASP A 98 14.34 -9.46 0.48
N LEU A 99 15.61 -9.07 0.44
CA LEU A 99 16.26 -8.48 -0.75
C LEU A 99 16.43 -9.48 -1.91
N THR A 100 16.16 -10.76 -1.67
CA THR A 100 16.13 -11.80 -2.70
C THR A 100 14.77 -11.90 -3.39
N PHE A 101 13.73 -11.21 -2.89
CA PHE A 101 12.38 -11.15 -3.47
C PHE A 101 11.76 -12.54 -3.77
N SER A 102 12.14 -13.54 -2.97
CA SER A 102 11.89 -14.96 -3.29
C SER A 102 11.18 -15.73 -2.18
N LYS A 103 11.10 -15.18 -0.96
CA LYS A 103 10.38 -15.84 0.13
C LYS A 103 8.88 -16.02 -0.20
N PRO A 104 8.33 -17.23 0.00
CA PRO A 104 6.93 -17.49 -0.29
C PRO A 104 6.01 -16.77 0.70
N VAL A 105 4.97 -16.13 0.17
CA VAL A 105 3.91 -15.48 0.93
C VAL A 105 2.65 -16.34 0.89
N VAL A 106 1.97 -16.45 2.03
CA VAL A 106 0.71 -17.20 2.16
C VAL A 106 -0.39 -16.58 1.29
N GLY A 107 -0.98 -17.38 0.41
CA GLY A 107 -2.10 -17.02 -0.46
C GLY A 107 -3.46 -17.43 0.11
N LEU A 108 -4.52 -17.07 -0.62
CA LEU A 108 -5.91 -17.42 -0.28
C LEU A 108 -6.20 -18.93 -0.38
N ASP A 109 -5.38 -19.69 -1.12
CA ASP A 109 -5.41 -21.16 -1.23
C ASP A 109 -5.32 -21.88 0.13
N ARG A 110 -4.70 -21.23 1.14
CA ARG A 110 -4.57 -21.79 2.50
C ARG A 110 -5.80 -21.59 3.38
N PHE A 111 -6.79 -20.84 2.92
CA PHE A 111 -8.01 -20.54 3.65
C PHE A 111 -9.23 -21.10 2.93
N ARG A 112 -10.19 -21.62 3.71
CA ARG A 112 -11.48 -22.08 3.17
C ARG A 112 -12.21 -20.90 2.53
N PRO A 113 -12.95 -21.08 1.43
CA PRO A 113 -13.64 -19.98 0.75
C PRO A 113 -14.53 -19.13 1.65
N GLU A 114 -15.16 -19.74 2.66
CA GLU A 114 -16.00 -19.08 3.67
C GLU A 114 -15.23 -18.19 4.66
N ASP A 115 -13.94 -18.44 4.86
CA ASP A 115 -13.06 -17.67 5.76
C ASP A 115 -12.30 -16.56 5.01
N ARG A 116 -12.40 -16.50 3.67
CA ARG A 116 -11.69 -15.51 2.85
C ARG A 116 -12.38 -14.15 2.96
N PRO A 117 -11.65 -13.06 3.26
CA PRO A 117 -12.21 -11.72 3.17
C PRO A 117 -12.64 -11.37 1.74
N PRO A 118 -13.60 -10.44 1.57
CA PRO A 118 -14.13 -10.12 0.26
C PRO A 118 -13.15 -9.26 -0.57
N LEU A 119 -13.08 -9.53 -1.87
CA LEU A 119 -12.22 -8.84 -2.84
C LEU A 119 -12.93 -7.61 -3.42
N LEU A 120 -13.19 -6.60 -2.57
CA LEU A 120 -14.10 -5.49 -2.90
C LEU A 120 -13.43 -4.30 -3.58
N LEU A 121 -12.11 -4.18 -3.47
CA LEU A 121 -11.41 -2.95 -3.85
C LEU A 121 -10.46 -3.22 -5.01
N PRO A 122 -10.44 -2.34 -6.04
CA PRO A 122 -9.30 -2.29 -6.92
C PRO A 122 -8.05 -1.95 -6.12
N ILE A 123 -6.95 -2.55 -6.54
CA ILE A 123 -5.60 -2.33 -6.00
C ILE A 123 -5.01 -1.13 -6.74
#